data_AF-A0A1R4HUI3-F1
#
_entry.id   AF-A0A1R4HUI3-F1
#
_cell.length_a   1.000
_cell.length_b   1.000
_cell.length_c   1.000
_cell.angle_alpha   90.00
_cell.angle_beta   90.00
_cell.angle_gamma   90.00
#
_symmetry.space_group_name_H-M   'P 1'
#
loop_
_entity.id
_entity.type
_entity.pdbx_description
1 polymer ?
#
loop_
_entity_poly.entity_id
_entity_poly.type
_entity_poly.pdbx_seq_one_letter_code
_entity_poly.pdbx_strand_id
1 'polypeptide(L)'
;MSEVESPEPEDAPDRERPGDDRGERPSIVPYPDGPLIVRGAFHIRTADGGPIPQHRRTVALCRCGLSNIKPWCDGTHKAAGFRTDA
;
A
#
# COMPACT_ATOMS: atom_id res chain seq x y z
N MET A 1 21.12 51.07 -22.47
CA MET A 1 21.37 49.78 -23.16
C MET A 1 21.30 48.74 -22.07
N SER A 2 20.37 47.82 -22.24
CA SER A 2 19.54 47.21 -21.20
C SER A 2 20.25 46.20 -20.31
N GLU A 3 19.93 46.26 -19.03
CA GLU A 3 20.14 45.19 -18.06
C GLU A 3 19.35 43.95 -18.52
N VAL A 4 20.05 42.85 -18.74
CA VAL A 4 19.43 41.54 -19.01
C VAL A 4 19.47 40.72 -17.73
N GLU A 5 18.47 40.96 -16.89
CA GLU A 5 18.03 40.01 -15.87
C GLU A 5 17.73 38.68 -16.56
N SER A 6 18.47 37.63 -16.19
CA SER A 6 18.22 36.28 -16.70
C SER A 6 17.19 35.60 -15.80
N PRO A 7 16.05 35.12 -16.35
CA PRO A 7 14.96 34.55 -15.57
C PRO A 7 15.33 33.21 -14.92
N GLU A 8 14.72 32.96 -13.76
CA GLU A 8 14.82 31.76 -12.94
C GLU A 8 14.43 30.47 -13.71
N PRO A 9 14.95 29.29 -13.31
CA PRO A 9 14.68 28.05 -14.03
C PRO A 9 13.22 27.60 -13.85
N GLU A 10 12.41 27.85 -14.86
CA GLU A 10 11.05 27.36 -15.00
C GLU A 10 11.04 25.86 -15.37
N ASP A 11 10.25 25.09 -14.62
CA ASP A 11 9.67 23.80 -14.99
C ASP A 11 10.62 22.69 -15.46
N ALA A 12 11.40 22.16 -14.52
CA ALA A 12 11.79 20.76 -14.62
C ALA A 12 10.55 19.86 -14.37
N PRO A 13 10.16 18.96 -15.29
CA PRO A 13 9.05 18.05 -15.05
C PRO A 13 9.41 17.14 -13.88
N ASP A 14 8.58 17.29 -12.88
CA ASP A 14 8.49 16.57 -11.63
C ASP A 14 8.44 15.06 -11.90
N ARG A 15 9.60 14.41 -11.85
CA ARG A 15 9.74 12.95 -12.01
C ARG A 15 8.76 12.25 -11.08
N GLU A 16 7.70 11.66 -11.63
CA GLU A 16 6.62 10.91 -10.98
C GLU A 16 6.50 11.15 -9.46
N ARG A 17 5.77 12.20 -9.05
CA ARG A 17 5.30 12.27 -7.66
C ARG A 17 4.34 11.11 -7.40
N PRO A 18 4.62 10.23 -6.42
CA PRO A 18 3.62 9.28 -5.96
C PRO A 18 2.41 10.09 -5.49
N GLY A 19 1.22 9.68 -5.92
CA GLY A 19 0.02 10.50 -5.99
C GLY A 19 -0.29 11.35 -4.76
N ASP A 20 -0.84 12.53 -5.03
CA ASP A 20 -1.43 13.43 -4.06
C ASP A 20 -2.52 12.71 -3.23
N ASP A 21 -2.14 12.29 -2.02
CA ASP A 21 -2.92 11.47 -1.09
C ASP A 21 -3.86 12.29 -0.17
N ARG A 22 -4.34 13.43 -0.68
CA ARG A 22 -5.28 14.30 0.05
C ARG A 22 -6.69 13.72 0.02
N GLY A 23 -6.98 12.71 0.84
CA GLY A 23 -8.38 12.40 1.16
C GLY A 23 -8.72 11.20 2.04
N GLU A 24 -7.99 10.07 1.99
CA GLU A 24 -8.48 8.85 2.65
C GLU A 24 -7.37 8.13 3.39
N ARG A 25 -7.26 8.44 4.70
CA ARG A 25 -6.28 7.84 5.60
C ARG A 25 -6.39 6.31 5.53
N PRO A 26 -5.27 5.59 5.32
CA PRO A 26 -5.32 4.14 5.32
C PRO A 26 -5.73 3.63 6.70
N SER A 27 -6.53 2.56 6.71
CA SER A 27 -6.89 1.84 7.94
C SER A 27 -6.54 0.37 7.82
N ILE A 28 -6.14 -0.23 8.93
CA ILE A 28 -5.82 -1.65 9.04
C ILE A 28 -6.65 -2.21 10.18
N VAL A 29 -7.50 -3.20 9.87
CA VAL A 29 -8.39 -3.83 10.85
C VAL A 29 -8.12 -5.34 10.88
N PRO A 30 -7.77 -5.93 12.03
CA PRO A 30 -7.67 -7.38 12.14
C PRO A 30 -9.07 -8.00 12.08
N TYR A 31 -9.25 -8.99 11.22
CA TYR A 31 -10.44 -9.83 11.23
C TYR A 31 -10.23 -10.98 12.23
N PRO A 32 -11.22 -11.28 13.11
CA PRO A 32 -11.13 -12.39 14.05
C PRO A 32 -10.71 -13.68 13.36
N ASP A 33 -9.68 -14.34 13.88
CA ASP A 33 -9.16 -15.62 13.37
C ASP A 33 -8.79 -15.59 11.87
N GLY A 34 -8.54 -14.39 11.33
CA GLY A 34 -8.43 -14.16 9.90
C GLY A 34 -7.43 -13.07 9.50
N PRO A 35 -7.57 -12.52 8.29
CA PRO A 35 -6.59 -11.60 7.69
C PRO A 35 -6.57 -10.22 8.34
N LEU A 36 -5.58 -9.41 7.93
CA LEU A 36 -5.63 -7.95 8.12
C LEU A 36 -6.37 -7.32 6.94
N ILE A 37 -7.44 -6.57 7.21
CA ILE A 37 -8.17 -5.83 6.19
C ILE A 37 -7.58 -4.43 6.10
N VAL A 38 -6.97 -4.11 4.96
CA VAL A 38 -6.39 -2.80 4.68
C VAL A 38 -7.32 -2.04 3.74
N ARG A 39 -7.62 -0.78 4.06
CA ARG A 39 -8.49 0.09 3.26
C ARG A 39 -7.85 1.46 3.03
N GLY A 40 -8.25 2.12 1.95
CA GLY A 40 -7.87 3.50 1.62
C GLY A 40 -6.76 3.55 0.60
N ALA A 41 -6.01 4.66 0.60
CA ALA A 41 -4.85 4.82 -0.25
C ALA A 41 -3.58 4.35 0.48
N PHE A 42 -2.94 3.34 -0.10
CA PHE A 42 -1.73 2.72 0.45
C PHE A 42 -0.90 2.04 -0.64
N HIS A 43 0.37 1.84 -0.33
CA HIS A 43 1.29 1.04 -1.14
C HIS A 43 1.76 -0.16 -0.34
N ILE A 44 1.90 -1.31 -1.01
CA ILE A 44 2.52 -2.49 -0.45
C ILE A 44 3.89 -2.63 -1.12
N ARG A 45 4.92 -2.88 -0.31
CA ARG A 45 6.30 -3.02 -0.76
C ARG A 45 6.93 -4.29 -0.21
N THR A 46 7.89 -4.83 -0.94
CA THR A 46 8.79 -5.89 -0.48
C THR A 46 9.82 -5.33 0.53
N ALA A 47 10.58 -6.21 1.18
CA ALA A 47 11.59 -5.80 2.17
C ALA A 47 12.71 -4.93 1.58
N ASP A 48 13.03 -5.14 0.30
CA ASP A 48 13.96 -4.36 -0.52
C ASP A 48 13.33 -3.08 -1.11
N GLY A 49 12.05 -2.81 -0.83
CA GLY A 49 11.35 -1.59 -1.22
C GLY A 49 10.64 -1.65 -2.57
N GLY A 50 10.77 -2.76 -3.31
CA GLY A 50 10.08 -3.01 -4.58
C GLY A 50 8.55 -3.01 -4.42
N PRO A 51 7.78 -2.49 -5.41
CA PRO A 51 6.33 -2.42 -5.31
C PRO A 51 5.69 -3.80 -5.45
N ILE A 52 4.69 -4.10 -4.64
CA ILE A 52 3.77 -5.23 -4.86
C ILE A 52 2.51 -4.67 -5.54
N PRO A 53 2.18 -5.11 -6.76
CA PRO A 53 0.99 -4.63 -7.46
C PRO A 53 -0.28 -4.87 -6.65
N GLN A 54 -1.06 -3.82 -6.45
CA GLN A 54 -2.40 -3.89 -5.88
C GLN A 54 -3.38 -3.22 -6.86
N HIS A 55 -4.53 -3.85 -7.07
CA HIS A 55 -5.53 -3.38 -8.02
C HIS A 55 -6.80 -2.86 -7.32
N ARG A 56 -6.81 -2.78 -5.99
CA ARG A 56 -8.00 -2.49 -5.18
C ARG A 56 -7.65 -1.67 -3.95
N ARG A 57 -8.47 -0.64 -3.68
CA ARG A 57 -8.42 0.17 -2.44
C ARG A 57 -8.74 -0.60 -1.16
N THR A 58 -9.12 -1.87 -1.26
CA THR A 58 -9.33 -2.75 -0.11
C THR A 58 -8.75 -4.12 -0.42
N VAL A 59 -7.89 -4.59 0.48
CA VAL A 59 -7.20 -5.87 0.36
C VAL A 59 -7.22 -6.62 1.68
N ALA A 60 -7.04 -7.94 1.60
CA ALA A 60 -6.89 -8.81 2.76
C ALA A 60 -5.46 -9.37 2.76
N LEU A 61 -4.66 -9.00 3.76
CA LEU A 61 -3.29 -9.50 3.93
C LEU A 61 -3.28 -10.75 4.81
N CYS A 62 -2.45 -11.71 4.44
CA CYS A 62 -2.24 -12.92 5.21
C CYS A 62 -1.69 -12.57 6.60
N ARG A 63 -2.38 -13.06 7.63
CA ARG A 63 -1.93 -12.96 9.03
C ARG A 63 -1.52 -14.31 9.61
N CYS A 64 -2.05 -15.42 9.07
CA CYS A 64 -1.78 -16.77 9.57
C CYS A 64 -0.47 -17.39 9.07
N GLY A 65 0.22 -16.77 8.10
CA GLY A 65 1.47 -17.28 7.51
C GLY A 65 1.31 -18.42 6.49
N LEU A 66 0.11 -18.98 6.32
CA LEU A 66 -0.10 -20.21 5.53
C LEU A 66 -0.65 -19.99 4.12
N SER A 67 -0.93 -18.75 3.70
CA SER A 67 -1.44 -18.52 2.33
C SER A 67 -0.43 -18.94 1.26
N ASN A 68 -0.94 -19.44 0.13
CA ASN A 68 -0.19 -19.79 -1.07
C ASN A 68 0.00 -18.61 -2.04
N ILE A 69 -0.65 -17.47 -1.79
CA ILE A 69 -0.58 -16.26 -2.63
C ILE A 69 -0.10 -15.05 -1.82
N LYS A 70 0.88 -15.24 -0.94
CA LYS A 70 1.44 -14.15 -0.11
C LYS A 70 1.81 -12.93 -0.97
N PRO A 71 1.58 -11.70 -0.47
CA PRO A 71 1.14 -11.35 0.89
C PRO A 71 -0.38 -11.43 1.11
N TRP A 72 -1.15 -11.90 0.14
CA TRP A 72 -2.62 -11.90 0.19
C TRP A 72 -3.17 -13.06 1.02
N CYS A 73 -4.40 -12.91 1.50
CA CYS A 73 -5.15 -13.99 2.12
C CYS A 73 -5.99 -14.73 1.07
N ASP A 74 -5.84 -16.05 1.00
CA ASP A 74 -6.65 -16.97 0.17
C ASP A 74 -7.69 -17.78 0.96
N GLY A 75 -7.82 -17.53 2.26
CA GLY A 75 -8.73 -18.27 3.13
C GLY A 75 -8.13 -19.49 3.82
N THR A 76 -6.85 -19.83 3.57
CA THR A 76 -6.17 -20.98 4.21
C THR A 76 -6.24 -20.94 5.75
N HIS A 77 -6.36 -19.74 6.34
CA HIS A 77 -6.54 -19.56 7.80
C HIS A 77 -7.71 -20.36 8.38
N LYS A 78 -8.79 -20.57 7.62
CA LYS A 78 -9.97 -21.31 8.07
C LYS A 78 -9.64 -22.80 8.25
N ALA A 79 -9.06 -23.40 7.22
CA ALA A 79 -8.69 -24.82 7.23
C ALA A 79 -7.54 -25.11 8.20
N ALA A 80 -6.62 -24.15 8.36
CA ALA A 80 -5.51 -24.25 9.30
C ALA A 80 -5.90 -24.05 10.77
N GLY A 81 -7.16 -23.68 11.05
CA GLY A 81 -7.60 -23.39 12.42
C GLY A 81 -6.81 -22.24 13.05
N PHE A 82 -6.46 -21.22 12.28
CA PHE A 82 -5.78 -20.04 12.83
C PHE A 82 -6.70 -19.39 13.86
N ARG A 83 -6.23 -19.28 15.10
CA ARG A 83 -6.96 -18.63 16.20
C ARG A 83 -6.13 -17.49 16.74
N THR A 84 -6.81 -16.43 17.14
CA THR A 84 -6.18 -15.24 17.69
C THR A 84 -6.91 -14.86 18.96
N ASP A 85 -6.14 -14.56 20.00
CA ASP A 85 -6.66 -14.20 21.31
C ASP A 85 -7.23 -12.77 21.23
N ALA A 86 -8.45 -12.66 20.69
CA ALA A 86 -9.26 -11.46 20.79
C ALA A 86 -10.23 -11.62 21.98
#